data_AF-Q5ZLX1-F1
#
_entry.id   AF-Q5ZLX1-F1
#
_cell.length_a   1.000
_cell.length_b   1.000
_cell.length_c   1.000
_cell.angle_alpha   90.00
_cell.angle_beta   90.00
_cell.angle_gamma   90.00
#
_symmetry.space_group_name_H-M   'P 1'
#
loop_
_entity.id
_entity.type
_entity.pdbx_description
1 polymer ?
#
loop_
_entity_poly.entity_id
_entity_poly.type
_entity_poly.pdbx_seq_one_letter_code
_entity_poly.pdbx_strand_id
1 'polypeptide(L)'
;MITPDFELSQDPDFLTVIIRVPYARVSELDLFFEGEDFKFYAKPYFLRLTLPGRVVEDGREKASYDTDKGVFTIQLPKESPGQYFEGLDMLTSLLAPKKSRTAKPLVEEIGVPAEEEEEEEEEFDWEIEQTLYKEAAEGPVPLQCYYGFGNLRSGVFQRLQDELSDIIDVKDPDQTPTDERKMRRLEAEAAKFDPDHYLADFFEDEAIQHILKYKPWWVDAHKKMMA
;
A
#
# COMPACT_ATOMS: atom_id res chain seq x y z
N MET A 1 -1.03 -6.81 0.10
CA MET A 1 -2.15 -5.96 0.56
C MET A 1 -2.08 -5.83 2.08
N ILE A 2 -2.37 -4.64 2.61
CA ILE A 2 -2.17 -4.31 4.03
C ILE A 2 -3.51 -4.04 4.69
N THR A 3 -3.78 -4.64 5.85
CA THR A 3 -4.94 -4.26 6.66
C THR A 3 -4.69 -2.86 7.26
N PRO A 4 -5.51 -1.85 6.93
CA PRO A 4 -5.38 -0.52 7.53
C PRO A 4 -5.73 -0.54 9.02
N ASP A 5 -5.34 0.53 9.72
CA ASP A 5 -5.88 0.84 11.03
C ASP A 5 -7.32 1.35 10.88
N PHE A 6 -8.25 0.86 11.70
CA PHE A 6 -9.66 1.18 11.55
C PHE A 6 -10.41 1.17 12.87
N GLU A 7 -11.45 1.99 12.95
CA GLU A 7 -12.34 2.12 14.09
C GLU A 7 -13.79 2.08 13.61
N LEU A 8 -14.67 1.46 14.40
CA LEU A 8 -16.11 1.46 14.13
C LEU A 8 -16.84 2.18 15.25
N SER A 9 -17.76 3.06 14.87
CA SER A 9 -18.69 3.72 15.77
C SER A 9 -20.10 3.61 15.18
N GLN A 10 -21.13 3.76 16.00
CA GLN A 10 -22.50 3.62 15.52
C GLN A 10 -23.43 4.63 16.17
N ASP A 11 -24.41 5.03 15.38
CA ASP A 11 -25.59 5.77 15.77
C ASP A 11 -26.82 4.86 15.62
N PRO A 12 -28.01 5.28 16.10
CA PRO A 12 -29.24 4.48 15.93
C PRO A 12 -29.54 4.13 14.46
N ASP A 13 -29.21 5.02 13.53
CA ASP A 13 -29.56 4.89 12.11
C ASP A 13 -28.38 4.50 11.22
N PHE A 14 -27.14 4.77 11.64
CA PHE A 14 -25.94 4.61 10.82
C PHE A 14 -24.81 3.88 11.57
N LEU A 15 -24.01 3.12 10.84
CA LEU A 15 -22.71 2.61 11.26
C LEU A 15 -21.63 3.46 10.60
N THR A 16 -20.71 4.03 11.37
CA THR A 16 -19.60 4.82 10.87
C THR A 16 -18.31 4.02 10.98
N VAL A 17 -17.68 3.74 9.84
CA VAL A 17 -16.38 3.07 9.71
C VAL A 17 -15.33 4.13 9.40
N ILE A 18 -14.33 4.24 10.26
CA ILE A 18 -13.20 5.17 10.12
C ILE A 18 -11.97 4.34 9.77
N ILE A 19 -11.35 4.61 8.62
CA ILE A 19 -10.21 3.83 8.11
C ILE A 19 -9.03 4.77 7.86
N ARG A 20 -7.91 4.52 8.52
CA ARG A 20 -6.68 5.32 8.39
C ARG A 20 -5.81 4.73 7.28
N VAL A 21 -5.70 5.47 6.17
CA VAL A 21 -5.00 5.10 4.95
C VAL A 21 -4.16 6.26 4.40
N PRO A 22 -3.04 6.61 5.04
CA PRO A 22 -2.21 7.76 4.65
C PRO A 22 -1.51 7.59 3.29
N TYR A 23 -1.36 6.35 2.81
CA TYR A 23 -0.68 6.05 1.55
C TYR A 23 -1.62 5.54 0.46
N ALA A 24 -2.94 5.66 0.66
CA ALA A 24 -3.92 5.18 -0.31
C ALA A 24 -3.91 6.02 -1.59
N ARG A 25 -4.02 5.33 -2.73
CA ARG A 25 -4.33 5.96 -4.00
C ARG A 25 -5.84 6.10 -4.13
N VAL A 26 -6.36 7.31 -3.89
CA VAL A 26 -7.81 7.61 -3.95
C VAL A 26 -8.43 7.30 -5.32
N SER A 27 -7.64 7.35 -6.38
CA SER A 27 -8.09 7.02 -7.75
C SER A 27 -8.49 5.56 -7.94
N GLU A 28 -8.01 4.66 -7.08
CA GLU A 28 -8.23 3.21 -7.13
C GLU A 28 -9.00 2.75 -5.88
N LEU A 29 -10.00 3.52 -5.46
CA LEU A 29 -10.88 3.16 -4.35
C LEU A 29 -12.06 2.33 -4.83
N ASP A 30 -12.28 1.20 -4.16
CA ASP A 30 -13.44 0.35 -4.32
C ASP A 30 -14.05 0.04 -2.95
N LEU A 31 -15.38 0.16 -2.86
CA LEU A 31 -16.14 0.03 -1.63
C LEU A 31 -17.38 -0.80 -1.92
N PHE A 32 -17.49 -1.93 -1.23
CA PHE A 32 -18.62 -2.84 -1.34
C PHE A 32 -19.20 -3.11 0.05
N PHE A 33 -20.50 -2.99 0.19
CA PHE A 33 -21.19 -3.38 1.42
C PHE A 33 -22.58 -3.92 1.11
N GLU A 34 -22.88 -5.10 1.63
CA GLU A 34 -24.19 -5.73 1.43
C GLU A 34 -24.51 -6.63 2.62
N GLY A 35 -25.66 -6.42 3.25
CA GLY A 35 -26.08 -7.20 4.41
C GLY A 35 -25.06 -7.10 5.53
N GLU A 36 -24.35 -8.19 5.82
CA GLU A 36 -23.35 -8.23 6.91
C GLU A 36 -21.92 -8.02 6.40
N ASP A 37 -21.70 -7.98 5.09
CA ASP A 37 -20.36 -7.94 4.53
C ASP A 37 -19.98 -6.51 4.15
N PHE A 38 -18.80 -6.09 4.59
CA PHE A 38 -18.18 -4.82 4.22
C PHE A 38 -16.78 -5.08 3.67
N LYS A 39 -16.48 -4.55 2.49
CA LYS A 39 -15.19 -4.66 1.83
C LYS A 39 -14.74 -3.26 1.39
N PHE A 40 -13.51 -2.93 1.71
CA PHE A 40 -12.86 -1.70 1.32
C PHE A 40 -11.52 -2.04 0.68
N TYR A 41 -11.29 -1.51 -0.51
CA TYR A 41 -10.06 -1.67 -1.25
C TYR A 41 -9.55 -0.31 -1.69
N ALA A 42 -8.30 -0.01 -1.39
CA ALA A 42 -7.62 1.18 -1.90
C ALA A 42 -6.12 0.93 -1.81
N LYS A 43 -5.47 0.65 -2.94
CA LYS A 43 -4.05 0.24 -2.97
C LYS A 43 -3.16 1.17 -2.12
N PRO A 44 -2.34 0.63 -1.17
CA PRO A 44 -2.03 -0.79 -0.92
C PRO A 44 -2.94 -1.51 0.12
N TYR A 45 -4.02 -0.87 0.54
CA TYR A 45 -4.88 -1.30 1.64
C TYR A 45 -6.05 -2.16 1.18
N PHE A 46 -6.36 -3.17 2.00
CA PHE A 46 -7.54 -4.00 1.87
C PHE A 46 -8.12 -4.30 3.24
N LEU A 47 -9.43 -4.07 3.42
CA LEU A 47 -10.15 -4.32 4.66
C LEU A 47 -11.45 -5.07 4.35
N ARG A 48 -11.68 -6.19 5.04
CA ARG A 48 -12.92 -6.97 4.95
C ARG A 48 -13.44 -7.12 6.37
N LEU A 49 -14.69 -6.74 6.57
CA LEU A 49 -15.35 -6.84 7.87
C LEU A 49 -16.63 -7.65 7.69
N THR A 50 -16.83 -8.58 8.61
CA THR A 50 -18.11 -9.26 8.82
C THR A 50 -18.80 -8.53 9.97
N LEU A 51 -19.78 -7.70 9.63
CA LEU A 51 -20.55 -6.90 10.57
C LEU A 51 -21.50 -7.79 11.40
N PRO A 52 -21.74 -7.46 12.67
CA PRO A 52 -22.65 -8.22 13.54
C PRO A 52 -24.14 -7.96 13.23
N GLY A 53 -24.42 -6.99 12.37
CA GLY A 53 -25.76 -6.62 11.94
C GLY A 53 -25.76 -6.21 10.47
N ARG A 54 -26.95 -5.98 9.93
CA ARG A 54 -27.14 -5.75 8.50
C ARG A 54 -27.16 -4.27 8.13
N VAL A 55 -26.41 -3.94 7.09
CA VAL A 55 -26.40 -2.64 6.42
C VAL A 55 -27.06 -2.78 5.05
N VAL A 56 -27.62 -1.67 4.56
CA VAL A 56 -28.35 -1.62 3.29
C VAL A 56 -27.81 -0.49 2.41
N GLU A 57 -27.84 -0.66 1.10
CA GLU A 57 -27.52 0.40 0.14
C GLU A 57 -28.81 1.14 -0.24
N ASP A 58 -29.07 2.25 0.44
CA ASP A 58 -30.32 3.02 0.32
C ASP A 58 -30.10 4.42 -0.31
N GLY A 59 -28.89 4.74 -0.78
CA GLY A 59 -28.52 6.08 -1.27
C GLY A 59 -28.30 7.11 -0.14
N ARG A 60 -28.36 6.68 1.12
CA ARG A 60 -28.15 7.52 2.32
C ARG A 60 -26.72 7.44 2.86
N GLU A 61 -25.93 6.53 2.31
CA GLU A 61 -24.52 6.36 2.60
C GLU A 61 -23.72 7.63 2.28
N LYS A 62 -22.68 7.86 3.07
CA LYS A 62 -21.75 8.97 2.87
C LYS A 62 -20.34 8.49 3.06
N ALA A 63 -19.46 8.77 2.11
CA ALA A 63 -18.03 8.58 2.25
C ALA A 63 -17.31 9.92 2.11
N SER A 64 -16.42 10.23 3.05
CA SER A 64 -15.56 11.41 3.00
C SER A 64 -14.10 11.02 3.24
N TYR A 65 -13.20 11.64 2.49
CA TYR A 65 -11.76 11.47 2.66
C TYR A 65 -11.11 12.79 3.10
N ASP A 66 -10.39 12.74 4.22
CA ASP A 66 -9.54 13.82 4.68
C ASP A 66 -8.10 13.55 4.20
N THR A 67 -7.67 14.24 3.15
CA THR A 67 -6.33 14.11 2.55
C THR A 67 -5.21 14.50 3.51
N ASP A 68 -5.48 15.43 4.42
CA ASP A 68 -4.44 15.96 5.33
C ASP A 68 -4.15 14.96 6.45
N LYS A 69 -5.19 14.26 6.91
CA LYS A 69 -5.06 13.22 7.96
C LYS A 69 -4.86 11.82 7.40
N GLY A 70 -5.17 11.61 6.11
CA GLY A 70 -5.19 10.29 5.49
C GLY A 70 -6.26 9.39 6.09
N VAL A 71 -7.44 9.93 6.39
CA VAL A 71 -8.54 9.20 7.05
C VAL A 71 -9.76 9.17 6.15
N PHE A 72 -10.27 7.98 5.87
CA PHE A 72 -11.57 7.74 5.28
C PHE A 72 -12.63 7.59 6.37
N THR A 73 -13.77 8.24 6.20
CA THR A 73 -14.94 8.10 7.07
C THR A 73 -16.12 7.71 6.21
N ILE A 74 -16.69 6.54 6.49
CA ILE A 74 -17.77 5.92 5.72
C ILE A 74 -18.95 5.72 6.66
N GLN A 75 -20.09 6.29 6.31
CA GLN A 75 -21.36 6.14 7.01
C GLN A 75 -22.25 5.19 6.22
N LEU A 76 -22.58 4.06 6.81
CA LEU A 76 -23.41 3.00 6.25
C LEU A 76 -24.78 3.01 6.95
N PRO A 77 -25.91 3.13 6.24
CA PRO A 77 -27.22 3.06 6.87
C PRO A 77 -27.53 1.63 7.33
N LYS A 78 -28.13 1.50 8.51
CA LYS A 78 -28.56 0.21 9.05
C LYS A 78 -29.85 -0.24 8.37
N GLU A 79 -29.99 -1.54 8.12
CA GLU A 79 -31.22 -2.11 7.56
C GLU A 79 -32.40 -1.93 8.54
N SER A 80 -32.16 -2.14 9.83
CA SER A 80 -33.16 -1.90 10.88
C SER A 80 -32.78 -0.71 11.77
N PRO A 81 -33.50 0.43 11.69
CA PRO A 81 -33.18 1.61 12.47
C PRO A 81 -33.39 1.33 13.96
N GLY A 82 -32.45 1.77 14.78
CA GLY A 82 -32.41 1.50 16.22
C GLY A 82 -31.77 0.17 16.62
N GLN A 83 -31.36 -0.68 15.66
CA GLN A 83 -30.58 -1.87 15.98
C GLN A 83 -29.18 -1.48 16.48
N TYR A 84 -28.82 -1.99 17.65
CA TYR A 84 -27.49 -1.82 18.21
C TYR A 84 -26.59 -2.98 17.80
N PHE A 85 -25.43 -2.68 17.22
CA PHE A 85 -24.46 -3.66 16.74
C PHE A 85 -23.51 -3.98 17.90
N GLU A 86 -23.57 -5.19 18.45
CA GLU A 86 -22.72 -5.58 19.57
C GLU A 86 -21.32 -5.98 19.11
N GLY A 87 -20.30 -5.73 19.93
CA GLY A 87 -18.95 -6.22 19.67
C GLY A 87 -18.17 -5.48 18.57
N LEU A 88 -18.54 -4.23 18.25
CA LEU A 88 -17.76 -3.40 17.31
C LEU A 88 -16.29 -3.20 17.77
N ASP A 89 -16.03 -3.26 19.07
CA ASP A 89 -14.68 -3.17 19.64
C ASP A 89 -13.88 -4.48 19.48
N MET A 90 -14.54 -5.61 19.21
CA MET A 90 -13.88 -6.90 19.02
C MET A 90 -13.40 -7.05 17.57
N LEU A 91 -12.43 -6.23 17.18
CA LEU A 91 -11.94 -6.15 15.79
C LEU A 91 -11.56 -7.53 15.24
N THR A 92 -10.88 -8.39 16.00
CA THR A 92 -10.53 -9.74 15.57
C THR A 92 -11.73 -10.61 15.17
N SER A 93 -12.90 -10.39 15.78
CA SER A 93 -14.14 -11.08 15.42
C SER A 93 -14.71 -10.57 14.10
N LEU A 94 -14.52 -9.28 13.80
CA LEU A 94 -15.00 -8.67 12.55
C LEU A 94 -14.15 -9.09 11.35
N LEU A 95 -12.83 -9.28 11.52
CA LEU A 95 -11.96 -9.76 10.43
C LEU A 95 -12.08 -11.27 10.18
N ALA A 96 -12.59 -12.04 11.15
CA ALA A 96 -12.66 -13.49 11.03
C ALA A 96 -13.52 -13.91 9.81
N PRO A 97 -13.07 -14.88 8.98
CA PRO A 97 -13.90 -15.42 7.92
C PRO A 97 -15.16 -16.05 8.52
N LYS A 98 -16.30 -15.90 7.83
CA LYS A 98 -17.50 -16.68 8.14
C LYS A 98 -17.06 -18.13 8.00
N LYS A 99 -16.94 -18.87 9.11
CA LYS A 99 -16.45 -20.26 9.09
C LYS A 99 -17.26 -21.04 8.07
N SER A 100 -16.69 -21.27 6.88
CA SER A 100 -17.21 -22.24 5.96
C SER A 100 -17.19 -23.56 6.73
N ARG A 101 -18.37 -24.17 6.89
CA ARG A 101 -18.46 -25.51 7.45
C ARG A 101 -17.71 -26.41 6.48
N THR A 102 -16.43 -26.64 6.72
CA THR A 102 -15.59 -27.62 6.01
C THR A 102 -15.98 -29.05 6.41
N ALA A 103 -17.28 -29.36 6.38
CA ALA A 103 -17.73 -30.72 6.28
C ALA A 103 -17.68 -31.09 4.80
N LYS A 104 -16.51 -31.56 4.32
CA LYS A 104 -16.42 -32.22 3.02
C LYS A 104 -17.46 -33.36 3.00
N PRO A 105 -18.40 -33.42 2.04
CA PRO A 105 -19.27 -34.58 1.89
C PRO A 105 -18.41 -35.80 1.54
N LEU A 106 -18.60 -36.91 2.26
CA LEU A 106 -17.71 -38.09 2.27
C LEU A 106 -17.87 -38.99 1.02
N VAL A 107 -18.67 -38.60 0.02
CA VAL A 107 -19.00 -39.44 -1.13
C VAL A 107 -18.99 -38.62 -2.41
N GLU A 108 -18.05 -38.94 -3.30
CA GLU A 108 -18.04 -38.54 -4.71
C GLU A 108 -18.47 -39.76 -5.55
N GLU A 109 -19.54 -39.62 -6.34
CA GLU A 109 -19.96 -40.64 -7.30
C GLU A 109 -19.15 -40.47 -8.60
N ILE A 110 -18.46 -41.54 -9.00
CA ILE A 110 -17.65 -41.61 -10.22
C ILE A 110 -18.57 -41.59 -11.44
N GLY A 111 -18.57 -40.50 -12.22
CA GLY A 111 -19.38 -40.41 -13.42
C GLY A 111 -19.07 -39.24 -14.36
N VAL A 112 -18.28 -39.56 -15.40
CA VAL A 112 -18.14 -38.91 -16.72
C VAL A 112 -17.20 -37.68 -16.81
N PRO A 113 -16.14 -37.72 -17.66
CA PRO A 113 -15.31 -36.55 -17.95
C PRO A 113 -15.98 -35.71 -19.04
N ALA A 114 -16.30 -34.46 -18.73
CA ALA A 114 -16.55 -33.43 -19.72
C ALA A 114 -15.41 -32.42 -19.61
N GLU A 115 -14.59 -32.39 -20.65
CA GLU A 115 -13.59 -31.35 -20.89
C GLU A 115 -14.34 -30.04 -21.23
N GLU A 116 -14.36 -29.10 -20.30
CA GLU A 116 -14.57 -27.69 -20.59
C GLU A 116 -13.46 -26.93 -19.84
N GLU A 117 -12.39 -26.58 -20.57
CA GLU A 117 -11.45 -25.55 -20.15
C GLU A 117 -12.20 -24.20 -20.25
N GLU A 118 -13.00 -23.89 -19.24
CA GLU A 118 -13.32 -22.50 -18.94
C GLU A 118 -12.03 -21.87 -18.38
N GLU A 119 -11.59 -20.78 -19.01
CA GLU A 119 -10.62 -19.87 -18.40
C GLU A 119 -11.21 -19.43 -17.06
N GLU A 120 -10.80 -20.09 -15.97
CA GLU A 120 -11.04 -19.62 -14.61
C GLU A 120 -10.41 -18.23 -14.53
N GLU A 121 -11.21 -17.19 -14.77
CA GLU A 121 -10.95 -15.85 -14.23
C GLU A 121 -10.53 -16.11 -12.78
N GLU A 122 -9.28 -15.78 -12.44
CA GLU A 122 -8.75 -15.96 -11.08
C GLU A 122 -9.70 -15.23 -10.13
N GLU A 123 -10.71 -15.93 -9.60
CA GLU A 123 -11.71 -15.41 -8.69
C GLU A 123 -10.91 -14.92 -7.50
N PHE A 124 -10.75 -13.60 -7.40
CA PHE A 124 -9.88 -12.98 -6.44
C PHE A 124 -10.30 -13.47 -5.05
N ASP A 125 -9.44 -14.25 -4.38
CA ASP A 125 -9.75 -14.86 -3.10
C ASP A 125 -9.96 -13.74 -2.07
N TRP A 126 -11.21 -13.38 -1.84
CA TRP A 126 -11.58 -12.34 -0.90
C TRP A 126 -11.37 -12.76 0.57
N GLU A 127 -10.95 -14.01 0.83
CA GLU A 127 -10.70 -14.56 2.17
C GLU A 127 -9.23 -14.48 2.62
N ILE A 128 -8.39 -13.67 1.97
CA ILE A 128 -7.00 -13.42 2.40
C ILE A 128 -6.91 -13.14 3.90
N GLU A 129 -6.03 -13.85 4.61
CA GLU A 129 -5.83 -13.69 6.05
C GLU A 129 -5.42 -12.26 6.41
N GLN A 130 -6.31 -11.57 7.13
CA GLN A 130 -6.07 -10.20 7.57
C GLN A 130 -5.48 -10.19 8.98
N THR A 131 -4.29 -9.60 9.11
CA THR A 131 -3.69 -9.34 10.42
C THR A 131 -4.01 -7.91 10.84
N LEU A 132 -4.41 -7.70 12.09
CA LEU A 132 -4.68 -6.36 12.60
C LEU A 132 -3.44 -5.48 12.49
N TYR A 133 -3.67 -4.21 12.15
CA TYR A 133 -2.63 -3.20 12.27
C TYR A 133 -2.15 -3.17 13.72
N LYS A 134 -0.92 -3.60 13.94
CA LYS A 134 -0.21 -3.35 15.19
C LYS A 134 0.69 -2.17 14.90
N GLU A 135 0.45 -1.04 15.57
CA GLU A 135 1.52 -0.08 15.77
C GLU A 135 2.70 -0.90 16.28
N ALA A 136 3.84 -0.84 15.59
CA ALA A 136 5.01 -1.55 16.03
C ALA A 136 5.34 -1.01 17.42
N ALA A 137 4.90 -1.75 18.45
CA ALA A 137 5.46 -1.64 19.78
C ALA A 137 6.97 -1.69 19.57
N GLU A 138 7.67 -0.79 20.25
CA GLU A 138 9.13 -0.69 20.32
C GLU A 138 9.73 -2.02 20.80
N GLY A 139 9.68 -3.04 19.95
CA GLY A 139 10.36 -4.31 20.09
C GLY A 139 11.81 -4.13 19.68
N PRO A 140 12.72 -4.99 20.18
CA PRO A 140 14.15 -4.79 20.10
C PRO A 140 14.57 -4.62 18.64
N VAL A 141 15.11 -3.43 18.37
CA VAL A 141 15.49 -2.90 17.05
C VAL A 141 16.28 -3.95 16.25
N PRO A 142 15.71 -4.59 15.23
CA PRO A 142 16.50 -5.37 14.30
C PRO A 142 17.26 -4.36 13.45
N LEU A 143 18.56 -4.17 13.74
CA LEU A 143 19.56 -3.43 12.94
C LEU A 143 18.95 -2.38 11.99
N GLN A 144 18.30 -1.34 12.54
CA GLN A 144 17.62 -0.35 11.70
C GLN A 144 18.66 0.49 10.98
N CYS A 145 18.85 0.19 9.70
CA CYS A 145 19.67 1.02 8.84
C CYS A 145 18.84 2.24 8.43
N TYR A 146 19.20 3.42 8.97
CA TYR A 146 18.48 4.65 8.69
C TYR A 146 18.70 5.16 7.25
N TYR A 147 17.77 5.97 6.77
CA TYR A 147 17.82 6.65 5.46
C TYR A 147 16.99 7.94 5.46
N GLY A 148 16.94 8.58 4.30
CA GLY A 148 16.23 9.84 4.08
C GLY A 148 17.02 11.06 4.54
N PHE A 149 16.33 12.21 4.60
CA PHE A 149 16.95 13.46 5.05
C PHE A 149 17.41 13.33 6.51
N GLY A 150 18.71 13.53 6.74
CA GLY A 150 19.31 13.46 8.07
C GLY A 150 19.28 12.09 8.75
N ASN A 151 19.07 10.99 8.01
CA ASN A 151 18.93 9.64 8.57
C ASN A 151 17.79 9.54 9.62
N LEU A 152 16.70 10.28 9.42
CA LEU A 152 15.57 10.36 10.35
C LEU A 152 14.45 9.33 10.08
N ARG A 153 14.64 8.41 9.13
CA ARG A 153 13.63 7.41 8.74
C ARG A 153 14.22 6.00 8.76
N SER A 154 13.41 5.05 9.20
CA SER A 154 13.65 3.61 9.19
C SER A 154 12.30 2.87 9.24
N GLY A 155 12.27 1.61 8.82
CA GLY A 155 11.12 0.71 8.89
C GLY A 155 9.99 0.97 7.87
N VAL A 156 10.17 1.88 6.91
CA VAL A 156 9.16 2.19 5.89
C VAL A 156 9.07 1.06 4.87
N PHE A 157 10.21 0.54 4.43
CA PHE A 157 10.28 -0.46 3.37
C PHE A 157 9.92 -1.85 3.88
N GLN A 158 10.13 -2.18 5.15
CA GLN A 158 9.60 -3.41 5.74
C GLN A 158 8.08 -3.56 5.59
N ARG A 159 7.34 -2.45 5.51
CA ARG A 159 5.88 -2.45 5.41
C ARG A 159 5.36 -2.31 3.99
N LEU A 160 6.09 -1.55 3.16
CA LEU A 160 5.68 -1.16 1.81
C LEU A 160 6.67 -1.67 0.75
N GLN A 161 7.41 -2.74 1.04
CA GLN A 161 8.49 -3.21 0.18
C GLN A 161 7.99 -3.47 -1.24
N ASP A 162 6.89 -4.20 -1.36
CA ASP A 162 6.32 -4.60 -2.64
C ASP A 162 5.81 -3.41 -3.47
N GLU A 163 5.49 -2.29 -2.82
CA GLU A 163 4.95 -1.09 -3.47
C GLU A 163 6.04 -0.07 -3.80
N LEU A 164 7.09 -0.01 -2.98
CA LEU A 164 8.18 0.94 -3.14
C LEU A 164 9.39 0.34 -3.87
N SER A 165 9.45 -0.98 -4.03
CA SER A 165 10.50 -1.70 -4.76
C SER A 165 10.68 -1.21 -6.19
N ASP A 166 9.59 -0.83 -6.87
CA ASP A 166 9.64 -0.30 -8.23
C ASP A 166 10.15 1.15 -8.31
N ILE A 167 10.05 1.90 -7.20
CA ILE A 167 10.45 3.31 -7.14
C ILE A 167 11.95 3.43 -6.83
N ILE A 168 12.55 2.44 -6.17
CA ILE A 168 13.93 2.51 -5.72
C ILE A 168 14.80 1.37 -6.26
N ASP A 169 16.02 1.69 -6.69
CA ASP A 169 16.99 0.68 -7.13
C ASP A 169 17.47 -0.23 -5.97
N VAL A 170 17.28 0.19 -4.71
CA VAL A 170 17.73 -0.54 -3.52
C VAL A 170 16.60 -1.43 -3.01
N LYS A 171 16.69 -2.74 -3.20
CA LYS A 171 15.61 -3.67 -2.80
C LYS A 171 15.22 -3.65 -1.32
N ASP A 172 16.20 -3.49 -0.42
CA ASP A 172 16.02 -3.62 1.03
C ASP A 172 16.80 -2.53 1.80
N PRO A 173 16.37 -1.27 1.79
CA PRO A 173 17.09 -0.22 2.49
C PRO A 173 17.08 -0.44 4.01
N ASP A 174 16.03 -1.01 4.61
CA ASP A 174 15.94 -1.19 6.06
C ASP A 174 17.00 -2.14 6.64
N GLN A 175 17.46 -3.13 5.85
CA GLN A 175 18.47 -4.11 6.29
C GLN A 175 19.85 -3.89 5.69
N THR A 176 19.99 -3.01 4.71
CA THR A 176 21.28 -2.74 4.07
C THR A 176 21.98 -1.56 4.71
N PRO A 177 23.20 -1.71 5.25
CA PRO A 177 23.98 -0.58 5.76
C PRO A 177 24.47 0.32 4.61
N THR A 178 24.79 1.58 4.94
CA THR A 178 25.19 2.59 3.95
C THR A 178 26.35 2.17 3.06
N ASP A 179 27.34 1.46 3.62
CA ASP A 179 28.51 1.00 2.87
C ASP A 179 28.14 -0.06 1.84
N GLU A 180 27.29 -1.03 2.22
CA GLU A 180 26.77 -2.03 1.29
C GLU A 180 25.89 -1.41 0.21
N ARG A 181 25.03 -0.45 0.56
CA ARG A 181 24.19 0.28 -0.41
C ARG A 181 25.07 0.97 -1.45
N LYS A 182 26.15 1.64 -1.00
CA LYS A 182 27.10 2.32 -1.88
C LYS A 182 27.81 1.33 -2.79
N MET A 183 28.26 0.20 -2.26
CA MET A 183 28.93 -0.85 -3.03
C MET A 183 28.00 -1.42 -4.10
N ARG A 184 26.78 -1.85 -3.73
CA ARG A 184 25.78 -2.38 -4.68
C ARG A 184 25.39 -1.35 -5.74
N ARG A 185 25.29 -0.08 -5.38
CA ARG A 185 25.02 1.00 -6.34
C ARG A 185 26.13 1.10 -7.39
N LEU A 186 27.39 1.09 -6.96
CA LEU A 186 28.55 1.15 -7.87
C LEU A 186 28.61 -0.08 -8.79
N GLU A 187 28.34 -1.27 -8.27
CA GLU A 187 28.28 -2.50 -9.06
C GLU A 187 27.15 -2.45 -10.10
N ALA A 188 25.96 -1.97 -9.70
CA ALA A 188 24.84 -1.81 -10.60
C ALA A 188 25.08 -0.73 -11.66
N GLU A 189 25.68 0.40 -11.30
CA GLU A 189 26.10 1.45 -12.23
C GLU A 189 27.11 0.91 -13.25
N ALA A 190 28.11 0.14 -12.81
CA ALA A 190 29.10 -0.48 -13.68
C ALA A 190 28.48 -1.54 -14.61
N ALA A 191 27.51 -2.32 -14.13
CA ALA A 191 26.82 -3.33 -14.94
C ALA A 191 25.83 -2.71 -15.94
N LYS A 192 25.18 -1.59 -15.59
CA LYS A 192 24.29 -0.83 -16.48
C LYS A 192 25.06 0.04 -17.48
N PHE A 193 26.35 0.31 -17.25
CA PHE A 193 27.16 1.14 -18.12
C PHE A 193 27.41 0.45 -19.47
N ASP A 194 26.85 1.02 -20.53
CA ASP A 194 27.08 0.60 -21.91
C ASP A 194 27.95 1.64 -22.65
N PRO A 195 29.20 1.30 -22.99
CA PRO A 195 30.09 2.21 -23.73
C PRO A 195 29.52 2.64 -25.09
N ASP A 196 28.77 1.78 -25.77
CA ASP A 196 28.28 2.05 -27.13
C ASP A 196 27.19 3.12 -27.12
N HIS A 197 26.42 3.21 -26.03
CA HIS A 197 25.41 4.26 -25.83
C HIS A 197 26.03 5.66 -25.82
N TYR A 198 27.25 5.81 -25.29
CA TYR A 198 27.96 7.08 -25.18
C TYR A 198 28.95 7.33 -26.32
N LEU A 199 29.02 6.43 -27.30
CA LEU A 199 29.98 6.52 -28.39
C LEU A 199 29.69 7.75 -29.29
N ALA A 200 28.40 8.07 -29.51
CA ALA A 200 27.99 9.26 -30.23
C ALA A 200 28.47 10.55 -29.54
N ASP A 201 28.31 10.64 -28.22
CA ASP A 201 28.76 11.79 -27.42
C ASP A 201 30.29 11.98 -27.45
N PHE A 202 31.05 10.91 -27.68
CA PHE A 202 32.50 10.98 -27.85
C PHE A 202 32.92 11.54 -29.22
N PHE A 203 32.17 11.23 -30.29
CA PHE A 203 32.47 11.70 -31.64
C PHE A 203 31.84 13.06 -31.98
N GLU A 204 30.71 13.39 -31.36
CA GLU A 204 29.93 14.61 -31.59
C GLU A 204 29.88 15.47 -30.33
N ASP A 205 31.05 15.85 -29.80
CA ASP A 205 31.18 16.54 -28.51
C ASP A 205 30.97 18.06 -28.56
N GLU A 206 30.54 18.64 -29.69
CA GLU A 206 30.44 20.09 -29.90
C GLU A 206 29.58 20.79 -28.83
N ALA A 207 28.43 20.20 -28.50
CA ALA A 207 27.53 20.71 -27.46
C ALA A 207 28.17 20.65 -26.06
N ILE A 208 28.88 19.56 -25.77
CA ILE A 208 29.59 19.34 -24.50
C ILE A 208 30.72 20.36 -24.34
N GLN A 209 31.51 20.57 -25.39
CA GLN A 209 32.59 21.56 -25.43
C GLN A 209 32.07 22.99 -25.23
N HIS A 210 30.91 23.32 -25.79
CA HIS A 210 30.28 24.62 -25.58
C HIS A 210 29.90 24.84 -24.11
N ILE A 211 29.34 23.83 -23.44
CA ILE A 211 28.99 23.87 -22.02
C ILE A 211 30.26 23.98 -21.16
N LEU A 212 31.31 23.21 -21.44
CA LEU A 212 32.58 23.26 -20.70
C LEU A 212 33.29 24.62 -20.83
N LYS A 213 33.14 25.29 -21.97
CA LYS A 213 33.68 26.63 -22.22
C LYS A 213 32.83 27.74 -21.62
N TYR A 214 31.57 27.47 -21.28
CA TYR A 214 30.66 28.46 -20.72
C TYR A 214 31.18 28.96 -19.37
N LYS A 215 31.43 30.26 -19.30
CA LYS A 215 31.76 30.96 -18.05
C LYS A 215 30.57 31.78 -17.63
N PRO A 216 29.92 31.45 -16.51
CA PRO A 216 28.82 32.25 -16.03
C PRO A 216 29.32 33.58 -15.46
N TRP A 217 28.51 34.63 -15.64
CA TRP A 217 28.86 36.02 -15.30
C TRP A 217 29.24 36.22 -13.83
N TRP A 218 28.70 35.42 -12.90
CA TRP A 218 28.98 35.55 -11.47
C TRP A 218 30.41 35.13 -11.08
N VAL A 219 31.11 34.34 -11.89
CA VAL A 219 32.51 33.97 -11.64
C VAL A 219 33.41 35.21 -11.71
N ASP A 220 33.15 36.09 -12.66
CA ASP A 220 33.91 37.33 -12.82
C ASP A 220 33.48 38.39 -11.79
N ALA A 221 32.20 38.42 -11.40
CA ALA A 221 31.71 39.26 -10.30
C ALA A 221 32.36 38.88 -8.96
N HIS A 222 32.48 37.58 -8.67
CA HIS A 222 33.14 37.09 -7.45
C HIS A 222 34.63 37.43 -7.42
N LYS A 223 35.34 37.29 -8.56
CA LYS A 223 36.75 37.68 -8.66
C LYS A 223 36.97 39.18 -8.42
N LYS A 224 36.06 40.05 -8.88
CA LYS A 224 36.11 41.50 -8.61
C LYS A 224 35.78 41.87 -7.17
N MET A 225 34.96 41.09 -6.46
CA MET A 225 34.70 41.30 -5.02
C MET A 225 35.88 40.85 -4.14
N MET A 226 36.64 39.85 -4.58
CA MET A 226 37.76 39.29 -3.83
C MET A 226 39.13 39.92 -4.16
N ALA A 227 39.19 40.85 -5.13
CA ALA A 227 40.39 41.60 -5.52
C ALA A 227 40.36 43.01 -4.93
#